data_AF-A0A699UFS4-F1
#
_entry.id   AF-A0A699UFS4-F1
#
_cell.length_a   1.000
_cell.length_b   1.000
_cell.length_c   1.000
_cell.angle_alpha   90.00
_cell.angle_beta   90.00
_cell.angle_gamma   90.00
#
_symmetry.space_group_name_H-M   'P 1'
#
loop_
_entity.id
_entity.type
_entity.pdbx_description
1 polymer ?
#
loop_
_entity_poly.entity_id
_entity_poly.type
_entity_poly.pdbx_seq_one_letter_code
_entity_poly.pdbx_strand_id
1 'polypeptide(L)'
;MGELTFFLGLQVKQKQDGIFISQDKYIAKILKKFRFSEVKTASTSMGTLKALLKDEDGQEVDVHIYRSMIGSLMYLTSSRPDIMFAVCACARHQ
;
A
#
# COMPACT_ATOMS: atom_id res chain seq x y z
N MET A 1 -12.59 -31.81 -0.35
CA MET A 1 -11.73 -30.65 -0.04
C MET A 1 -12.51 -29.40 -0.43
N GLY A 2 -12.57 -28.39 0.44
CA GLY A 2 -13.36 -27.16 0.19
C GLY A 2 -12.64 -26.14 -0.68
N GLU A 3 -13.31 -25.03 -0.99
CA GLU A 3 -12.75 -23.93 -1.77
C GLU A 3 -11.64 -23.18 -0.99
N LEU A 4 -10.49 -22.97 -1.63
CA LEU A 4 -9.42 -22.11 -1.13
C LEU A 4 -9.86 -20.65 -1.18
N THR A 5 -10.03 -20.05 0.00
CA THR A 5 -10.48 -18.65 0.15
C THR A 5 -9.36 -17.70 0.54
N PHE A 6 -8.24 -18.21 1.07
CA PHE A 6 -7.05 -17.45 1.44
C PHE A 6 -5.76 -18.22 1.18
N PHE A 7 -4.72 -17.52 0.70
CA PHE A 7 -3.38 -18.07 0.51
C PHE A 7 -2.32 -17.00 0.78
N LEU A 8 -1.37 -17.26 1.68
CA LEU A 8 -0.35 -16.28 2.13
C LEU A 8 -0.93 -14.89 2.51
N GLY A 9 -2.13 -14.85 3.08
CA GLY A 9 -2.81 -13.60 3.44
C GLY A 9 -3.51 -12.87 2.28
N LEU A 10 -3.41 -13.40 1.07
CA LEU A 10 -4.15 -12.95 -0.11
C LEU A 10 -5.52 -13.61 -0.15
N GLN A 11 -6.54 -12.87 -0.54
CA GLN A 11 -7.88 -13.40 -0.74
C GLN A 11 -7.94 -14.10 -2.10
N VAL A 12 -8.47 -15.32 -2.12
CA VAL A 12 -8.66 -16.10 -3.32
C VAL A 12 -10.15 -16.22 -3.59
N LYS A 13 -10.57 -15.87 -4.80
CA LYS A 13 -11.94 -16.08 -5.29
C LYS A 13 -11.84 -17.02 -6.50
N GLN A 14 -12.37 -18.23 -6.38
CA GLN A 14 -12.39 -19.17 -7.49
C GLN A 14 -13.68 -18.98 -8.27
N LYS A 15 -13.55 -18.85 -9.59
CA LYS A 15 -14.66 -18.69 -10.51
C LYS A 15 -14.53 -19.75 -11.60
N GLN A 16 -15.59 -19.93 -12.39
CA GLN A 16 -15.56 -20.88 -13.52
C GLN A 16 -14.51 -20.52 -14.57
N ASP A 17 -14.19 -19.23 -14.71
CA ASP A 17 -13.22 -18.68 -15.67
C ASP A 17 -11.79 -18.56 -15.11
N GLY A 18 -11.55 -18.90 -13.84
CA GLY A 18 -10.21 -18.91 -13.25
C GLY A 18 -10.15 -18.48 -11.79
N ILE A 19 -8.96 -18.10 -11.35
CA ILE A 19 -8.66 -17.72 -9.97
C ILE A 19 -8.39 -16.23 -9.92
N PHE A 20 -9.12 -15.51 -9.07
CA PHE A 20 -8.88 -14.09 -8.80
C PHE A 20 -8.24 -13.92 -7.43
N ILE A 21 -7.12 -13.19 -7.40
CA ILE A 21 -6.41 -12.85 -6.17
C ILE A 21 -6.70 -11.39 -5.83
N SER A 22 -7.09 -11.13 -4.58
CA SER A 22 -7.43 -9.79 -4.09
C SER A 22 -6.76 -9.48 -2.76
N GLN A 23 -6.43 -8.20 -2.56
CA GLN A 23 -5.96 -7.65 -1.29
C GLN A 23 -6.92 -6.58 -0.72
N ASP A 24 -8.18 -6.52 -1.18
CA ASP A 24 -9.12 -5.44 -0.81
C ASP A 24 -9.30 -5.33 0.71
N LYS A 25 -9.43 -6.46 1.41
CA LYS A 25 -9.50 -6.46 2.89
C LYS A 25 -8.25 -5.90 3.55
N TYR A 26 -7.07 -6.19 2.98
CA TYR A 26 -5.82 -5.69 3.51
C TYR A 26 -5.67 -4.19 3.26
N ILE A 27 -6.03 -3.72 2.05
CA ILE A 27 -6.08 -2.28 1.71
C ILE A 27 -7.00 -1.54 2.69
N ALA A 28 -8.22 -2.01 2.90
CA ALA A 28 -9.15 -1.40 3.85
C ALA A 28 -8.59 -1.37 5.29
N LYS A 29 -7.90 -2.44 5.71
CA LYS A 29 -7.26 -2.52 7.02
C LYS A 29 -6.14 -1.50 7.18
N ILE A 30 -5.26 -1.32 6.19
CA ILE A 30 -4.16 -0.35 6.29
C ILE A 30 -4.67 1.08 6.23
N LEU A 31 -5.67 1.38 5.39
CA LEU A 31 -6.28 2.71 5.34
C LEU A 31 -6.89 3.07 6.68
N LYS A 32 -7.61 2.14 7.32
CA LYS A 32 -8.14 2.34 8.67
C LYS A 32 -7.03 2.49 9.72
N LYS A 33 -5.99 1.65 9.68
CA LYS A 33 -4.87 1.69 10.63
C LYS A 33 -4.19 3.05 10.67
N PHE A 34 -4.02 3.67 9.51
CA PHE A 34 -3.33 4.95 9.36
C PHE A 34 -4.26 6.15 9.24
N ARG A 35 -5.57 5.96 9.45
CA ARG A 35 -6.61 7.02 9.39
C ARG A 35 -6.76 7.68 8.00
N PHE A 36 -6.53 6.92 6.93
CA PHE A 36 -6.71 7.33 5.53
C PHE A 36 -8.05 6.92 4.92
N SER A 37 -9.04 6.49 5.73
CA SER A 37 -10.34 6.02 5.23
C SER A 37 -11.16 7.09 4.49
N GLU A 38 -10.98 8.36 4.83
CA GLU A 38 -11.72 9.50 4.26
C GLU A 38 -10.83 10.45 3.46
N VAL A 39 -9.56 10.09 3.26
CA VAL A 39 -8.61 10.93 2.54
C VAL A 39 -8.96 10.93 1.05
N LYS A 40 -8.91 12.11 0.43
CA LYS A 40 -9.19 12.29 -0.99
C LYS A 40 -8.24 11.43 -1.83
N THR A 41 -8.81 10.67 -2.76
CA THR A 41 -8.03 9.84 -3.68
C THR A 41 -7.25 10.69 -4.68
N ALA A 42 -6.04 10.26 -4.99
CA ALA A 42 -5.23 10.80 -6.08
C ALA A 42 -5.24 9.83 -7.28
N SER A 43 -5.23 10.38 -8.50
CA SER A 43 -5.11 9.58 -9.73
C SER A 43 -3.68 9.12 -10.00
N THR A 44 -2.69 9.82 -9.43
CA THR A 44 -1.28 9.48 -9.54
C THR A 44 -0.76 8.94 -8.21
N SER A 45 0.08 7.92 -8.26
CA SER A 45 0.71 7.31 -7.06
C SER A 45 1.74 8.23 -6.41
N MET A 46 2.37 9.09 -7.21
CA MET A 46 3.33 10.10 -6.77
C MET A 46 3.25 11.29 -7.74
N GLY A 47 3.47 12.50 -7.25
CA GLY A 47 3.64 13.68 -8.11
C GLY A 47 4.91 13.58 -8.96
N THR A 48 4.99 14.36 -10.04
CA THR A 48 6.21 14.45 -10.88
C THR A 48 7.43 14.68 -9.99
N LEU A 49 8.50 13.91 -10.21
CA LEU A 49 9.78 13.89 -9.47
C LEU A 49 10.37 15.31 -9.24
N LYS A 50 9.81 16.06 -8.30
CA LYS A 50 10.62 16.95 -7.48
C LYS A 50 11.40 16.04 -6.54
N ALA A 51 12.68 16.35 -6.34
CA ALA A 51 13.43 15.71 -5.28
C ALA A 51 12.59 15.72 -4.00
N LEU A 52 12.48 14.58 -3.33
CA LEU A 52 11.90 14.53 -1.98
C LEU A 52 12.90 15.26 -1.08
N LEU A 53 12.72 16.57 -1.00
CA LEU A 53 13.53 17.45 -0.17
C LEU A 53 12.94 17.43 1.24
N LYS A 54 13.82 17.63 2.22
CA LYS A 54 13.38 17.89 3.59
C LYS A 54 12.59 19.19 3.59
N ASP A 55 11.44 19.15 4.23
CA ASP A 55 10.65 20.35 4.51
C ASP A 55 11.16 20.93 5.84
N GLU A 56 11.88 22.06 5.77
CA GLU A 56 12.46 22.70 6.95
C GLU A 56 11.38 23.27 7.89
N ASP A 57 10.21 23.60 7.35
CA ASP A 57 9.04 24.07 8.11
C ASP A 57 8.03 22.92 8.38
N GLY A 58 8.35 21.70 7.94
CA GLY A 58 7.49 20.54 8.04
C GLY A 58 7.38 20.00 9.47
N GLN A 59 6.25 19.36 9.79
CA GLN A 59 6.11 18.64 11.04
C GLN A 59 6.98 17.38 11.03
N GLU A 60 7.65 17.14 12.15
CA GLU A 60 8.38 15.90 12.37
C GLU A 60 7.41 14.71 12.37
N VAL A 61 7.74 13.68 11.58
CA VAL A 61 6.95 12.45 11.48
C VAL A 61 7.61 11.38 12.33
N ASP A 62 6.81 10.67 13.12
CA ASP A 62 7.29 9.50 13.87
C ASP A 62 7.86 8.44 12.90
N VAL A 63 9.14 8.13 13.08
CA VAL A 63 9.89 7.22 12.19
C VAL A 63 9.33 5.79 12.22
N HIS A 64 8.79 5.34 13.36
CA HIS A 64 8.18 4.01 13.48
C HIS A 64 6.85 3.95 12.73
N ILE A 65 6.05 5.02 12.79
CA ILE A 65 4.82 5.13 12.01
C ILE A 65 5.15 5.14 10.52
N TYR A 66 6.15 5.94 10.10
CA TYR A 66 6.59 6.01 8.71
C TYR A 66 7.05 4.63 8.19
N ARG A 67 7.97 3.98 8.91
CA ARG A 67 8.49 2.65 8.56
C ARG A 67 7.38 1.60 8.54
N SER A 68 6.41 1.69 9.45
CA SER A 68 5.23 0.82 9.42
C SER A 68 4.35 1.05 8.20
N MET A 69 4.19 2.29 7.72
CA MET A 69 3.44 2.58 6.48
C MET A 69 4.16 2.00 5.26
N ILE A 70 5.47 2.24 5.14
CA ILE A 70 6.29 1.72 4.04
C ILE A 70 6.23 0.19 3.99
N GLY A 71 6.41 -0.49 5.13
CA GLY A 71 6.28 -1.95 5.19
C GLY A 71 4.89 -2.45 4.76
N SER A 72 3.83 -1.76 5.17
CA SER A 72 2.46 -2.10 4.75
C SER A 72 2.24 -1.93 3.25
N LEU A 73 2.78 -0.87 2.64
CA LEU A 73 2.70 -0.61 1.21
C LEU A 73 3.59 -1.58 0.40
N MET A 74 4.74 -1.98 0.92
CA MET A 74 5.64 -2.92 0.26
C MET A 74 5.03 -4.32 0.11
N TYR A 75 4.14 -4.72 1.01
CA TYR A 75 3.35 -5.94 0.82
C TYR A 75 2.31 -5.81 -0.31
N LEU A 76 1.76 -4.61 -0.53
CA LEU A 76 0.78 -4.37 -1.61
C LEU A 76 1.40 -4.45 -3.00
N THR A 77 2.69 -4.14 -3.17
CA THR A 77 3.34 -4.12 -4.49
C THR A 77 3.33 -5.47 -5.19
N SER A 78 3.14 -6.56 -4.43
CA SER A 78 2.95 -7.92 -4.96
C SER A 78 1.69 -8.08 -5.83
N SER A 79 0.62 -7.34 -5.53
CA SER A 79 -0.63 -7.35 -6.32
C SER A 79 -0.91 -6.04 -7.05
N ARG A 80 -0.24 -4.96 -6.66
CA ARG A 80 -0.34 -3.59 -7.21
C ARG A 80 1.04 -3.09 -7.68
N PRO A 81 1.56 -3.60 -8.81
CA PRO A 81 2.89 -3.19 -9.30
C PRO A 81 2.93 -1.71 -9.73
N ASP A 82 1.79 -1.10 -10.01
CA ASP A 82 1.64 0.30 -10.40
C ASP A 82 2.09 1.31 -9.33
N ILE A 83 2.12 0.90 -8.04
CA ILE A 83 2.62 1.75 -6.95
C ILE A 83 4.08 1.47 -6.57
N MET A 84 4.71 0.45 -7.16
CA MET A 84 6.05 -0.03 -6.78
C MET A 84 7.09 1.09 -6.75
N PHE A 85 7.14 1.90 -7.82
CA PHE A 85 8.11 2.99 -7.93
C PHE A 85 7.95 4.01 -6.80
N ALA A 86 6.71 4.42 -6.50
CA ALA A 86 6.40 5.38 -5.45
C ALA A 86 6.83 4.86 -4.06
N VAL A 87 6.52 3.58 -3.77
CA VAL A 87 6.89 2.94 -2.49
C VAL A 87 8.41 2.84 -2.35
N CYS A 88 9.11 2.39 -3.38
CA CYS A 88 10.57 2.30 -3.37
C CYS A 88 11.25 3.66 -3.24
N ALA A 89 10.71 4.71 -3.87
CA ALA A 89 11.22 6.06 -3.73
C ALA A 89 11.09 6.54 -2.27
N CYS A 90 9.92 6.38 -1.65
CA CYS A 90 9.71 6.75 -0.25
C CYS A 90 10.59 5.94 0.72
N ALA A 91 10.76 4.64 0.49
CA ALA A 91 11.57 3.77 1.36
C ALA A 91 13.05 4.21 1.50
N ARG A 92 13.56 5.05 0.59
CA ARG A 92 14.92 5.62 0.67
C ARG A 92 15.05 6.77 1.66
N HIS A 93 13.94 7.30 2.16
CA HIS A 93 13.87 8.42 3.11
C HIS A 93 13.32 7.99 4.48
N GLN A 94 13.47 6.70 4.83
CA GLN A 94 13.08 6.13 6.12
C GLN A 94 14.13 6.36 7.21
#